data_AF-A0A5E4HWT2-F1
#
_entry.id   AF-A0A5E4HWT2-F1
#
_cell.length_a   1.000
_cell.length_b   1.000
_cell.length_c   1.000
_cell.angle_alpha   90.00
_cell.angle_beta   90.00
_cell.angle_gamma   90.00
#
_symmetry.space_group_name_H-M   'P 1'
#
loop_
_entity.id
_entity.type
_entity.pdbx_description
1 polymer ?
#
loop_
_entity_poly.entity_id
_entity_poly.type
_entity_poly.pdbx_seq_one_letter_code
_entity_poly.pdbx_strand_id
1 'polypeptide(L)'
;MNAPADPTLSVSPTSGSQGTTFYYSGTKYTPNGAIDWHVRKPDNVEYPVGSLVADASGNLNTNYLSHCGSMVGAYTIWAVDKTTGRRSNDVTETITAASSCTNVQYQAQFAYTGWMANWVQDGQTAGTPGGNQMEAIKIQTTSYGITYRAHVAYDGWLPWVSNGAVAGTVGQGKSLQAIEIKLLGAPSNLHVNYRVYVHGQGWQGWVSDGGTAGTIGSGLAVDAIEIKIQN
;
A
#
# COMPACT_ATOMS: atom_id res chain seq x y z
N MET A 1 -51.09 -16.56 0.93
CA MET A 1 -50.24 -15.81 1.88
C MET A 1 -49.02 -15.36 1.09
N ASN A 2 -48.70 -14.06 1.07
CA ASN A 2 -47.46 -13.59 0.44
C ASN A 2 -46.27 -14.07 1.25
N ALA A 3 -45.26 -14.64 0.59
CA ALA A 3 -44.00 -14.97 1.25
C ALA A 3 -43.43 -13.70 1.90
N PRO A 4 -42.89 -13.76 3.13
CA PRO A 4 -42.31 -12.59 3.75
C PRO A 4 -41.15 -12.10 2.86
N ALA A 5 -40.98 -10.79 2.73
CA ALA A 5 -39.96 -10.22 1.86
C ALA A 5 -38.55 -10.48 2.41
N ASP A 6 -37.57 -10.60 1.51
CA ASP A 6 -36.18 -10.79 1.89
C ASP A 6 -35.58 -9.51 2.51
N PRO A 7 -34.56 -9.64 3.39
CA PRO A 7 -33.81 -8.51 3.91
C PRO A 7 -33.20 -7.67 2.79
N THR A 8 -33.01 -6.38 3.05
CA THR A 8 -32.30 -5.49 2.12
C THR A 8 -31.02 -4.97 2.73
N LEU A 9 -30.08 -4.62 1.86
CA LEU A 9 -28.83 -3.96 2.23
C LEU A 9 -28.50 -2.86 1.20
N SER A 10 -27.98 -1.75 1.68
CA SER A 10 -27.48 -0.63 0.87
C SER A 10 -26.20 -0.08 1.48
N VAL A 11 -25.36 0.55 0.67
CA VAL A 11 -24.13 1.23 1.10
C VAL A 11 -24.05 2.63 0.49
N SER A 12 -23.54 3.60 1.26
CA SER A 12 -23.29 4.97 0.81
C SER A 12 -22.06 5.56 1.50
N PRO A 13 -21.14 6.22 0.77
CA PRO A 13 -21.05 6.23 -0.69
C PRO A 13 -20.73 4.83 -1.23
N THR A 14 -20.95 4.58 -2.52
CA THR A 14 -20.57 3.29 -3.16
C THR A 14 -19.10 3.26 -3.60
N SER A 15 -18.40 4.39 -3.52
CA SER A 15 -16.98 4.50 -3.85
C SER A 15 -16.31 5.64 -3.05
N GLY A 16 -15.04 5.48 -2.71
CA GLY A 16 -14.25 6.50 -2.03
C GLY A 16 -12.79 6.09 -1.87
N SER A 17 -11.88 7.05 -1.72
CA SER A 17 -10.47 6.75 -1.48
C SER A 17 -10.27 6.15 -0.08
N GLN A 18 -9.18 5.41 0.14
CA GLN A 18 -8.76 5.00 1.49
C GLN A 18 -8.86 6.19 2.48
N GLY A 19 -9.45 5.95 3.64
CA GLY A 19 -9.84 7.00 4.59
C GLY A 19 -11.32 7.44 4.49
N THR A 20 -12.05 6.96 3.48
CA THR A 20 -13.51 7.17 3.38
C THR A 20 -14.26 6.28 4.37
N THR A 21 -15.28 6.86 5.03
CA THR A 21 -16.27 6.10 5.80
C THR A 21 -17.43 5.68 4.90
N PHE A 22 -17.69 4.38 4.85
CA PHE A 22 -18.82 3.76 4.18
C PHE A 22 -19.91 3.45 5.20
N TYR A 23 -21.15 3.84 4.90
CA TYR A 23 -22.31 3.63 5.76
C TYR A 23 -23.23 2.60 5.14
N TYR A 24 -23.58 1.56 5.90
CA TYR A 24 -24.48 0.51 5.47
C TYR A 24 -25.80 0.62 6.21
N SER A 25 -26.89 0.51 5.45
CA SER A 25 -28.23 0.42 6.02
C SER A 25 -29.00 -0.74 5.41
N GLY A 26 -29.80 -1.41 6.23
CA GLY A 26 -30.61 -2.54 5.81
C GLY A 26 -31.92 -2.64 6.58
N THR A 27 -32.89 -3.36 6.03
CA THR A 27 -34.23 -3.50 6.61
C THR A 27 -34.74 -4.93 6.49
N LYS A 28 -35.82 -5.24 7.24
CA LYS A 28 -36.54 -6.53 7.23
C LYS A 28 -35.74 -7.71 7.77
N TYR A 29 -34.77 -7.45 8.63
CA TYR A 29 -34.19 -8.47 9.49
C TYR A 29 -35.15 -8.78 10.64
N THR A 30 -35.00 -9.94 11.26
CA THR A 30 -35.71 -10.26 12.51
C THR A 30 -35.42 -9.18 13.55
N PRO A 31 -36.45 -8.52 14.13
CA PRO A 31 -36.26 -7.51 15.17
C PRO A 31 -35.42 -8.02 16.35
N ASN A 32 -34.39 -7.26 16.75
CA ASN A 32 -33.39 -7.67 17.74
C ASN A 32 -32.66 -9.00 17.41
N GLY A 33 -32.74 -9.46 16.16
CA GLY A 33 -32.16 -10.71 15.68
C GLY A 33 -30.70 -10.54 15.28
N ALA A 34 -29.95 -11.64 15.37
CA ALA A 34 -28.56 -11.68 14.92
C ALA A 34 -28.47 -11.68 13.38
N ILE A 35 -27.46 -11.00 12.86
CA ILE A 35 -27.14 -10.90 11.43
C ILE A 35 -25.71 -11.39 11.22
N ASP A 36 -25.53 -12.38 10.35
CA ASP A 36 -24.21 -12.75 9.84
C ASP A 36 -23.80 -11.76 8.74
N TRP A 37 -22.68 -11.07 8.94
CA TRP A 37 -22.13 -10.04 8.05
C TRP A 37 -20.99 -10.62 7.22
N HIS A 38 -21.20 -10.67 5.91
CA HIS A 38 -20.24 -11.23 4.97
C HIS A 38 -19.60 -10.15 4.11
N VAL A 39 -18.28 -10.24 3.95
CA VAL A 39 -17.50 -9.33 3.11
C VAL A 39 -16.53 -10.16 2.27
N ARG A 40 -16.71 -10.11 0.96
CA ARG A 40 -15.76 -10.65 -0.02
C ARG A 40 -14.87 -9.52 -0.52
N LYS A 41 -13.57 -9.69 -0.36
CA LYS A 41 -12.53 -8.74 -0.76
C LYS A 41 -12.34 -8.69 -2.29
N PRO A 42 -11.60 -7.69 -2.81
CA PRO A 42 -11.25 -7.62 -4.23
C PRO A 42 -10.47 -8.83 -4.77
N ASP A 43 -9.74 -9.55 -3.90
CA ASP A 43 -9.03 -10.80 -4.23
C ASP A 43 -9.93 -12.05 -4.23
N ASN A 44 -11.25 -11.87 -4.10
CA ASN A 44 -12.28 -12.91 -3.95
C ASN A 44 -12.19 -13.76 -2.67
N VAL A 45 -11.29 -13.43 -1.73
CA VAL A 45 -11.24 -14.10 -0.43
C VAL A 45 -12.22 -13.41 0.53
N GLU A 46 -13.01 -14.20 1.25
CA GLU A 46 -13.92 -13.68 2.27
C GLU A 46 -13.18 -13.41 3.60
N TYR A 47 -13.56 -12.33 4.28
CA TYR A 47 -13.22 -12.17 5.69
C TYR A 47 -13.97 -13.18 6.56
N PRO A 48 -13.49 -13.48 7.78
CA PRO A 48 -14.30 -14.18 8.77
C PRO A 48 -15.67 -13.50 8.93
N VAL A 49 -16.73 -14.30 9.00
CA VAL A 49 -18.10 -13.80 9.12
C VAL A 49 -18.24 -12.98 10.40
N GLY A 50 -18.67 -11.72 10.23
CA GLY A 50 -18.95 -10.82 11.35
C GLY A 50 -20.34 -11.08 11.93
N SER A 51 -20.59 -10.62 13.16
CA SER A 51 -21.91 -10.70 13.79
C SER A 51 -22.40 -9.30 14.15
N LEU A 52 -23.58 -8.94 13.66
CA LEU A 52 -24.30 -7.71 13.99
C LEU A 52 -25.67 -8.06 14.57
N VAL A 53 -26.39 -7.05 15.05
CA VAL A 53 -27.75 -7.21 15.61
C VAL A 53 -28.65 -6.15 15.00
N ALA A 54 -29.82 -6.57 14.50
CA ALA A 54 -30.84 -5.66 14.03
C ALA A 54 -31.45 -4.89 15.20
N ASP A 55 -31.92 -3.66 14.99
CA ASP A 55 -32.68 -2.92 15.99
C ASP A 55 -34.08 -3.55 16.25
N ALA A 56 -34.83 -2.95 17.18
CA ALA A 56 -36.17 -3.39 17.53
C ALA A 56 -37.20 -3.28 16.39
N SER A 57 -36.85 -2.61 15.30
CA SER A 57 -37.66 -2.50 14.08
C SER A 57 -37.17 -3.42 12.96
N GLY A 58 -36.11 -4.20 13.19
CA GLY A 58 -35.52 -5.07 12.16
C GLY A 58 -34.64 -4.31 11.16
N ASN A 59 -34.13 -3.14 11.53
CA ASN A 59 -33.18 -2.38 10.72
C ASN A 59 -31.74 -2.62 11.15
N LEU A 60 -30.84 -2.52 10.19
CA LEU A 60 -29.39 -2.54 10.38
C LEU A 60 -28.83 -1.16 10.03
N ASN A 61 -27.99 -0.60 10.89
CA ASN A 61 -27.16 0.57 10.60
C ASN A 61 -25.76 0.33 11.14
N THR A 62 -24.75 0.36 10.28
CA THR A 62 -23.34 0.22 10.67
C THR A 62 -22.46 0.96 9.68
N ASN A 63 -21.18 1.14 10.00
CA ASN A 63 -20.24 1.81 9.14
C ASN A 63 -18.86 1.14 9.16
N TYR A 64 -18.09 1.36 8.09
CA TYR A 64 -16.70 0.96 7.97
C TYR A 64 -15.86 2.17 7.56
N LEU A 65 -14.85 2.52 8.36
CA LEU A 65 -13.84 3.50 7.99
C LEU A 65 -12.68 2.77 7.31
N SER A 66 -12.53 2.97 5.99
CA SER A 66 -11.38 2.45 5.27
C SER A 66 -10.08 3.11 5.75
N HIS A 67 -8.96 2.39 5.65
CA HIS A 67 -7.64 2.85 6.04
C HIS A 67 -6.61 2.50 4.96
N CYS A 68 -5.37 2.94 5.12
CA CYS A 68 -4.34 2.75 4.10
C CYS A 68 -3.94 1.28 3.86
N GLY A 69 -4.29 0.38 4.78
CA GLY A 69 -4.15 -1.07 4.61
C GLY A 69 -5.38 -1.76 4.01
N SER A 70 -6.49 -1.03 3.81
CA SER A 70 -7.65 -1.56 3.07
C SER A 70 -7.24 -1.82 1.63
N MET A 71 -7.46 -3.03 1.13
CA MET A 71 -7.19 -3.38 -0.26
C MET A 71 -7.97 -2.45 -1.19
N VAL A 72 -7.29 -1.89 -2.19
CA VAL A 72 -7.94 -1.10 -3.24
C VAL A 72 -8.70 -2.04 -4.17
N GLY A 73 -9.94 -1.69 -4.50
CA GLY A 73 -10.80 -2.46 -5.39
C GLY A 73 -12.24 -2.55 -4.92
N ALA A 74 -13.01 -3.40 -5.60
CA ALA A 74 -14.42 -3.62 -5.31
C ALA A 74 -14.61 -4.73 -4.26
N TYR A 75 -15.32 -4.42 -3.20
CA TYR A 75 -15.77 -5.39 -2.19
C TYR A 75 -17.23 -5.75 -2.45
N THR A 76 -17.58 -7.02 -2.29
CA THR A 76 -18.97 -7.48 -2.30
C THR A 76 -19.41 -7.77 -0.87
N ILE A 77 -20.52 -7.19 -0.43
CA ILE A 77 -21.04 -7.33 0.92
C ILE A 77 -22.48 -7.83 0.87
N TRP A 78 -22.81 -8.75 1.77
CA TRP A 78 -24.19 -9.20 2.00
C TRP A 78 -24.39 -9.55 3.48
N ALA A 79 -25.65 -9.59 3.88
CA ALA A 79 -26.06 -9.93 5.22
C ALA A 79 -27.01 -11.14 5.19
N VAL A 80 -26.94 -11.99 6.22
CA VAL A 80 -27.86 -13.11 6.43
C VAL A 80 -28.54 -12.95 7.78
N ASP A 81 -29.87 -12.88 7.79
CA ASP A 81 -30.65 -12.98 9.02
C ASP A 81 -30.52 -14.39 9.58
N LYS A 82 -29.88 -14.56 10.74
CA LYS A 82 -29.63 -15.88 11.32
C LYS A 82 -30.90 -16.61 11.74
N THR A 83 -31.95 -15.87 12.09
CA THR A 83 -33.20 -16.44 12.59
C THR A 83 -33.98 -17.06 11.44
N THR A 84 -34.03 -16.36 10.30
CA THR A 84 -34.82 -16.79 9.14
C THR A 84 -33.99 -17.53 8.08
N GLY A 85 -32.67 -17.45 8.15
CA GLY A 85 -31.74 -17.97 7.14
C GLY A 85 -31.74 -17.17 5.83
N ARG A 86 -32.41 -16.01 5.80
CA ARG A 86 -32.60 -15.24 4.57
C ARG A 86 -31.45 -14.30 4.33
N ARG A 87 -31.03 -14.25 3.08
CA ARG A 87 -29.91 -13.43 2.61
C ARG A 87 -30.43 -12.14 1.97
N SER A 88 -29.71 -11.04 2.19
CA SER A 88 -29.95 -9.77 1.49
C SER A 88 -29.52 -9.81 0.02
N ASN A 89 -29.84 -8.75 -0.72
CA ASN A 89 -29.11 -8.41 -1.94
C ASN A 89 -27.62 -8.15 -1.65
N ASP A 90 -26.79 -8.25 -2.69
CA ASP A 90 -25.39 -7.85 -2.65
C ASP A 90 -25.30 -6.33 -2.78
N VAL A 91 -24.35 -5.74 -2.09
CA VAL A 91 -23.91 -4.36 -2.31
C VAL A 91 -22.44 -4.34 -2.65
N THR A 92 -22.05 -3.37 -3.46
CA THR A 92 -20.66 -3.15 -3.83
C THR A 92 -20.20 -1.80 -3.30
N GLU A 93 -19.09 -1.81 -2.58
CA GLU A 93 -18.29 -0.62 -2.32
C GLU A 93 -16.96 -0.72 -3.06
N THR A 94 -16.47 0.41 -3.56
CA THR A 94 -15.16 0.49 -4.22
C THR A 94 -14.23 1.38 -3.43
N ILE A 95 -13.15 0.80 -2.90
CA ILE A 95 -12.09 1.57 -2.25
C ILE A 95 -11.06 1.93 -3.32
N THR A 96 -10.83 3.23 -3.54
CA THR A 96 -9.76 3.72 -4.43
C THR A 96 -8.51 4.09 -3.64
N ALA A 97 -7.36 4.18 -4.32
CA ALA A 97 -6.13 4.59 -3.66
C ALA A 97 -6.23 6.06 -3.18
N ALA A 98 -5.79 6.33 -1.95
CA ALA A 98 -5.61 7.71 -1.48
C ALA A 98 -4.14 8.11 -1.61
N SER A 99 -3.88 9.30 -2.12
CA SER A 99 -2.51 9.85 -2.20
C SER A 99 -1.86 10.01 -0.82
N SER A 100 -2.66 10.21 0.23
CA SER A 100 -2.22 10.20 1.63
C SER A 100 -1.77 8.82 2.13
N CYS A 101 -2.21 7.75 1.47
CA CYS A 101 -1.87 6.37 1.79
C CYS A 101 -0.73 5.79 0.93
N THR A 102 -0.32 6.50 -0.12
CA THR A 102 0.91 6.25 -0.89
C THR A 102 1.99 7.21 -0.43
N ASN A 103 2.71 6.87 0.63
CA ASN A 103 3.77 7.73 1.15
C ASN A 103 5.02 6.91 1.43
N VAL A 104 5.70 6.52 0.34
CA VAL A 104 7.07 6.06 0.45
C VAL A 104 7.92 7.26 0.88
N GLN A 105 8.60 7.11 2.00
CA GLN A 105 9.54 8.08 2.50
C GLN A 105 10.93 7.52 2.38
N TYR A 106 11.86 8.35 1.95
CA TYR A 106 13.24 7.93 1.80
C TYR A 106 14.20 9.07 2.07
N GLN A 107 15.40 8.70 2.49
CA GLN A 107 16.51 9.61 2.62
C GLN A 107 17.77 8.90 2.18
N ALA A 108 18.64 9.64 1.50
CA ALA A 108 19.96 9.20 1.12
C ALA A 108 20.99 9.61 2.16
N GLN A 109 22.03 8.80 2.28
CA GLN A 109 23.28 9.17 2.92
C GLN A 109 24.32 9.40 1.82
N PHE A 110 25.04 10.50 1.92
CA PHE A 110 26.09 10.88 0.97
C PHE A 110 27.46 10.80 1.62
N ALA A 111 28.45 10.38 0.83
CA ALA A 111 29.84 10.35 1.26
C ALA A 111 30.28 11.72 1.79
N TYR A 112 31.02 11.72 2.90
CA TYR A 112 31.55 12.91 3.59
C TYR A 112 30.53 13.96 4.08
N THR A 113 29.24 13.81 3.75
CA THR A 113 28.17 14.76 4.10
C THR A 113 27.23 14.17 5.15
N GLY A 114 27.01 12.85 5.11
CA GLY A 114 26.07 12.18 6.00
C GLY A 114 24.65 12.11 5.45
N TRP A 115 23.68 11.87 6.32
CA TRP A 115 22.27 11.73 5.96
C TRP A 115 21.66 13.08 5.55
N MET A 116 20.75 13.04 4.58
CA MET A 116 19.83 14.15 4.35
C MET A 116 19.11 14.51 5.66
N ALA A 117 18.92 15.81 5.90
CA ALA A 117 18.24 16.30 7.10
C ALA A 117 16.75 15.91 7.15
N ASN A 118 16.11 15.84 5.98
CA ASN A 118 14.70 15.52 5.83
C ASN A 118 14.51 14.29 4.94
N TRP A 119 13.48 13.50 5.27
CA TRP A 119 12.96 12.46 4.40
C TRP A 119 12.18 13.10 3.25
N VAL A 120 12.53 12.76 2.03
CA VAL A 120 11.72 13.08 0.86
C VAL A 120 10.57 12.08 0.75
N GLN A 121 9.49 12.51 0.09
CA GLN A 121 8.25 11.76 -0.04
C GLN A 121 8.12 11.16 -1.45
N ASP A 122 6.99 10.53 -1.71
CA ASP A 122 6.63 9.92 -3.00
C ASP A 122 6.95 10.85 -4.18
N GLY A 123 7.73 10.34 -5.14
CA GLY A 123 8.13 11.02 -6.37
C GLY A 123 9.17 12.14 -6.23
N GLN A 124 9.56 12.54 -5.02
CA GLN A 124 10.53 13.61 -4.81
C GLN A 124 11.98 13.13 -4.92
N THR A 125 12.85 13.89 -5.58
CA THR A 125 14.27 13.50 -5.70
C THR A 125 14.99 13.49 -4.35
N ALA A 126 15.59 12.36 -3.98
CA ALA A 126 16.62 12.29 -2.94
C ALA A 126 18.01 12.43 -3.58
N GLY A 127 18.75 13.48 -3.21
CA GLY A 127 20.06 13.80 -3.77
C GLY A 127 20.04 14.86 -4.84
N THR A 128 21.21 15.13 -5.40
CA THR A 128 21.41 16.14 -6.44
C THR A 128 21.94 15.43 -7.69
N PRO A 129 21.22 15.44 -8.82
CA PRO A 129 21.73 14.94 -10.09
C PRO A 129 23.12 15.50 -10.43
N GLY A 130 24.12 14.61 -10.59
CA GLY A 130 25.51 14.98 -10.83
C GLY A 130 26.27 15.51 -9.59
N GLY A 131 25.69 15.35 -8.40
CA GLY A 131 26.26 15.77 -7.12
C GLY A 131 27.09 14.68 -6.44
N ASN A 132 27.03 14.66 -5.11
CA ASN A 132 27.76 13.68 -4.30
C ASN A 132 27.16 12.28 -4.46
N GLN A 133 28.03 11.27 -4.37
CA GLN A 133 27.65 9.87 -4.46
C GLN A 133 26.93 9.41 -3.18
N MET A 134 25.85 8.66 -3.35
CA MET A 134 25.13 8.01 -2.25
C MET A 134 25.94 6.80 -1.74
N GLU A 135 26.08 6.61 -0.43
CA GLU A 135 26.65 5.36 0.14
C GLU A 135 25.58 4.45 0.75
N ALA A 136 24.46 5.04 1.20
CA ALA A 136 23.35 4.31 1.76
C ALA A 136 22.00 5.01 1.57
N ILE A 137 20.94 4.26 1.81
CA ILE A 137 19.55 4.72 1.75
C ILE A 137 18.71 4.07 2.86
N LYS A 138 17.72 4.81 3.35
CA LYS A 138 16.61 4.28 4.14
C LYS A 138 15.32 4.53 3.38
N ILE A 139 14.42 3.55 3.37
CA ILE A 139 13.14 3.62 2.69
C ILE A 139 12.08 3.03 3.61
N GLN A 140 10.99 3.74 3.82
CA GLN A 140 9.89 3.28 4.66
C GLN A 140 8.55 3.64 4.04
N THR A 141 7.54 2.85 4.41
CA THR A 141 6.14 3.04 4.00
C THR A 141 5.28 2.93 5.25
N THR A 142 4.17 3.66 5.27
CA THR A 142 3.22 3.64 6.40
C THR A 142 2.14 2.55 6.25
N SER A 143 1.84 2.16 5.01
CA SER A 143 0.64 1.38 4.67
C SER A 143 0.92 -0.08 4.33
N TYR A 144 2.11 -0.35 3.80
CA TYR A 144 2.56 -1.66 3.35
C TYR A 144 3.97 -1.91 3.88
N GLY A 145 4.44 -3.16 3.82
CA GLY A 145 5.88 -3.39 4.02
C GLY A 145 6.65 -2.97 2.78
N ILE A 146 7.91 -2.55 2.97
CA ILE A 146 8.85 -2.38 1.87
C ILE A 146 10.15 -3.11 2.18
N THR A 147 10.72 -3.79 1.19
CA THR A 147 12.04 -4.40 1.27
C THR A 147 12.91 -3.94 0.12
N TYR A 148 14.19 -3.73 0.40
CA TYR A 148 15.14 -3.19 -0.55
C TYR A 148 16.55 -3.67 -0.24
N ARG A 149 17.39 -3.66 -1.26
CA ARG A 149 18.83 -3.89 -1.13
C ARG A 149 19.61 -2.99 -2.06
N ALA A 150 20.87 -2.78 -1.72
CA ALA A 150 21.81 -1.95 -2.45
C ALA A 150 22.96 -2.79 -2.99
N HIS A 151 23.39 -2.49 -4.21
CA HIS A 151 24.66 -2.94 -4.76
C HIS A 151 25.70 -1.87 -4.46
N VAL A 152 26.70 -2.20 -3.64
CA VAL A 152 27.74 -1.28 -3.18
C VAL A 152 29.04 -1.57 -3.93
N ALA A 153 29.80 -0.53 -4.26
CA ALA A 153 31.11 -0.65 -4.86
C ALA A 153 32.01 -1.61 -4.05
N TYR A 154 32.67 -2.55 -4.75
CA TYR A 154 33.55 -3.61 -4.22
C TYR A 154 32.86 -4.70 -3.36
N ASP A 155 31.71 -4.42 -2.73
CA ASP A 155 31.03 -5.36 -1.85
C ASP A 155 29.88 -6.11 -2.57
N GLY A 156 29.43 -5.59 -3.70
CA GLY A 156 28.33 -6.18 -4.47
C GLY A 156 26.96 -5.98 -3.82
N TRP A 157 26.03 -6.90 -4.06
CA TRP A 157 24.71 -6.87 -3.44
C TRP A 157 24.79 -7.21 -1.95
N LEU A 158 24.41 -6.24 -1.11
CA LEU A 158 24.22 -6.47 0.32
C LEU A 158 22.88 -7.17 0.60
N PRO A 159 22.68 -7.73 1.82
CA PRO A 159 21.42 -8.35 2.20
C PRO A 159 20.21 -7.42 2.06
N TRP A 160 19.03 -8.00 1.83
CA TRP A 160 17.77 -7.29 1.87
C TRP A 160 17.48 -6.76 3.27
N VAL A 161 17.04 -5.51 3.33
CA VAL A 161 16.56 -4.85 4.54
C VAL A 161 15.11 -4.40 4.34
N SER A 162 14.47 -3.94 5.41
CA SER A 162 13.06 -3.52 5.37
C SER A 162 12.85 -2.25 6.17
N ASN A 163 11.82 -1.48 5.80
CA ASN A 163 11.20 -0.39 6.57
C ASN A 163 12.19 0.44 7.42
N GLY A 164 12.86 1.40 6.80
CA GLY A 164 13.69 2.39 7.49
C GLY A 164 15.07 1.89 7.93
N ALA A 165 15.37 0.60 7.74
CA ALA A 165 16.72 0.05 7.94
C ALA A 165 17.71 0.55 6.87
N VAL A 166 19.01 0.51 7.17
CA VAL A 166 20.04 1.02 6.27
C VAL A 166 20.37 -0.01 5.20
N ALA A 167 20.21 0.34 3.93
CA ALA A 167 20.80 -0.40 2.81
C ALA A 167 22.03 0.37 2.29
N GLY A 168 23.18 -0.31 2.22
CA GLY A 168 24.45 0.31 1.83
C GLY A 168 25.47 0.34 2.97
N THR A 169 26.42 1.26 2.88
CA THR A 169 27.43 1.50 3.93
C THR A 169 27.36 2.95 4.40
N VAL A 170 27.82 3.24 5.62
CA VAL A 170 27.83 4.61 6.15
C VAL A 170 29.26 4.96 6.54
N GLY A 171 29.82 6.00 5.91
CA GLY A 171 31.13 6.54 6.26
C GLY A 171 32.31 5.67 5.82
N GLN A 172 32.12 4.79 4.84
CA GLN A 172 33.17 3.89 4.34
C GLN A 172 33.80 4.36 3.02
N GLY A 173 33.29 5.43 2.42
CA GLY A 173 33.71 5.90 1.11
C GLY A 173 33.25 5.02 -0.05
N LYS A 174 32.26 4.14 0.16
CA LYS A 174 31.79 3.16 -0.84
C LYS A 174 30.42 3.54 -1.38
N SER A 175 30.36 3.86 -2.66
CA SER A 175 29.14 4.33 -3.31
C SER A 175 28.16 3.18 -3.65
N LEU A 176 26.88 3.52 -3.63
CA LEU A 176 25.82 2.75 -4.25
C LEU A 176 25.98 2.79 -5.77
N GLN A 177 25.85 1.65 -6.42
CA GLN A 177 25.89 1.53 -7.89
C GLN A 177 24.53 1.09 -8.45
N ALA A 178 23.76 0.31 -7.69
CA ALA A 178 22.41 -0.09 -8.04
C ALA A 178 21.54 -0.34 -6.80
N ILE A 179 20.22 -0.38 -7.01
CA ILE A 179 19.23 -0.64 -5.97
C ILE A 179 18.08 -1.50 -6.53
N GLU A 180 17.51 -2.34 -5.66
CA GLU A 180 16.27 -3.07 -5.91
C GLU A 180 15.29 -2.84 -4.75
N ILE A 181 14.01 -2.66 -5.06
CA ILE A 181 12.96 -2.31 -4.10
C ILE A 181 11.68 -3.09 -4.43
N LYS A 182 11.02 -3.65 -3.41
CA LYS A 182 9.76 -4.40 -3.52
C LYS A 182 8.79 -4.01 -2.41
N LEU A 183 7.51 -3.95 -2.73
CA LEU A 183 6.45 -3.90 -1.73
C LEU A 183 6.19 -5.29 -1.14
N LEU A 184 5.81 -5.33 0.13
CA LEU A 184 5.40 -6.54 0.86
C LEU A 184 3.98 -6.34 1.38
N GLY A 185 3.10 -7.31 1.10
CA GLY A 185 1.70 -7.25 1.54
C GLY A 185 0.87 -6.16 0.87
N ALA A 186 1.35 -5.61 -0.26
CA ALA A 186 0.59 -4.67 -1.08
C ALA A 186 -0.36 -5.43 -2.04
N PRO A 187 -1.50 -4.82 -2.41
CA PRO A 187 -2.37 -5.33 -3.49
C PRO A 187 -1.61 -5.51 -4.81
N SER A 188 -2.04 -6.45 -5.65
CA SER A 188 -1.35 -6.78 -6.91
C SER A 188 -1.37 -5.67 -7.96
N ASN A 189 -2.29 -4.72 -7.82
CA ASN A 189 -2.41 -3.55 -8.68
C ASN A 189 -1.62 -2.36 -8.13
N LEU A 190 -0.72 -2.55 -7.16
CA LEU A 190 0.09 -1.49 -6.58
C LEU A 190 1.56 -1.85 -6.76
N HIS A 191 2.32 -0.91 -7.34
CA HIS A 191 3.69 -1.12 -7.76
C HIS A 191 4.60 -0.05 -7.15
N VAL A 192 5.77 -0.46 -6.65
CA VAL A 192 6.83 0.51 -6.35
C VAL A 192 7.65 0.72 -7.62
N ASN A 193 7.64 1.97 -8.11
CA ASN A 193 8.40 2.41 -9.26
C ASN A 193 9.55 3.29 -8.80
N TYR A 194 10.75 3.05 -9.33
CA TYR A 194 11.92 3.80 -8.96
C TYR A 194 12.90 3.94 -10.12
N ARG A 195 13.70 5.01 -10.06
CA ARG A 195 14.82 5.24 -10.97
C ARG A 195 15.95 5.93 -10.22
N VAL A 196 17.16 5.78 -10.73
CA VAL A 196 18.35 6.42 -10.18
C VAL A 196 19.01 7.30 -11.23
N TYR A 197 19.67 8.35 -10.77
CA TYR A 197 20.62 9.12 -11.56
C TYR A 197 22.00 8.47 -11.43
N VAL A 198 22.51 7.94 -12.53
CA VAL A 198 23.85 7.36 -12.57
C VAL A 198 24.85 8.44 -12.95
N HIS A 199 25.94 8.53 -12.17
CA HIS A 199 26.96 9.54 -12.34
C HIS A 199 27.49 9.57 -13.78
N GLY A 200 27.46 10.76 -14.39
CA GLY A 200 27.88 10.97 -15.78
C GLY A 200 26.98 10.37 -16.87
N GLN A 201 25.93 9.64 -16.51
CA GLN A 201 25.00 9.01 -17.47
C GLN A 201 23.57 9.55 -17.38
N GLY A 202 23.22 10.25 -16.30
CA GLY A 202 21.91 10.84 -16.16
C GLY A 202 20.89 9.92 -15.49
N TRP A 203 19.63 10.37 -15.50
CA TRP A 203 18.49 9.57 -15.07
C TRP A 203 18.33 8.34 -15.94
N GLN A 204 18.33 7.18 -15.30
CA GLN A 204 18.01 5.91 -15.96
C GLN A 204 16.50 5.74 -16.09
N GLY A 205 16.08 4.71 -16.85
CA GLY A 205 14.67 4.35 -16.97
C GLY A 205 14.05 3.96 -15.62
N TRP A 206 12.73 4.12 -15.52
CA TRP A 206 11.96 3.60 -14.40
C TRP A 206 11.93 2.08 -14.44
N VAL A 207 12.14 1.46 -13.28
CA VAL A 207 11.93 0.04 -13.04
C VAL A 207 10.93 -0.13 -11.90
N SER A 208 10.38 -1.33 -11.75
CA SER A 208 9.44 -1.64 -10.69
C SER A 208 9.74 -2.98 -10.00
N ASP A 209 9.24 -3.12 -8.78
CA ASP A 209 9.09 -4.38 -8.04
C ASP A 209 10.26 -5.37 -8.12
N GLY A 210 11.45 -4.87 -7.80
CA GLY A 210 12.68 -5.67 -7.74
C GLY A 210 13.51 -5.64 -9.01
N GLY A 211 13.11 -4.88 -10.03
CA GLY A 211 13.98 -4.58 -11.17
C GLY A 211 15.22 -3.79 -10.74
N THR A 212 16.38 -4.04 -11.35
CA THR A 212 17.60 -3.32 -10.97
C THR A 212 17.60 -1.89 -11.51
N ALA A 213 17.68 -0.89 -10.63
CA ALA A 213 17.94 0.50 -11.03
C ALA A 213 19.42 0.85 -10.78
N GLY A 214 20.13 1.29 -11.81
CA GLY A 214 21.55 1.65 -11.74
C GLY A 214 22.42 0.73 -12.60
N THR A 215 23.69 0.58 -12.25
CA THR A 215 24.64 -0.26 -12.99
C THR A 215 25.32 -1.26 -12.07
N ILE A 216 25.63 -2.44 -12.61
CA ILE A 216 26.43 -3.47 -11.95
C ILE A 216 27.70 -3.64 -12.76
N GLY A 217 28.87 -3.60 -12.12
CA GLY A 217 30.16 -3.84 -12.77
C GLY A 217 30.75 -2.66 -13.55
N SER A 218 29.99 -1.59 -13.80
CA SER A 218 30.48 -0.39 -14.51
C SER A 218 31.26 0.59 -13.62
N GLY A 219 31.27 0.39 -12.30
CA GLY A 219 31.98 1.28 -11.37
C GLY A 219 31.28 2.62 -11.10
N LEU A 220 30.12 2.88 -11.70
CA LEU A 220 29.45 4.18 -11.64
C LEU A 220 28.53 4.28 -10.43
N ALA A 221 28.62 5.42 -9.74
CA ALA A 221 27.84 5.71 -8.55
C ALA A 221 26.43 6.21 -8.88
N VAL A 222 25.53 6.07 -7.90
CA VAL A 222 24.23 6.72 -7.86
C VAL A 222 24.34 8.04 -7.12
N ASP A 223 23.90 9.13 -7.74
CA ASP A 223 23.94 10.48 -7.17
C ASP A 223 22.56 10.94 -6.66
N ALA A 224 21.49 10.39 -7.23
CA ALA A 224 20.12 10.70 -6.84
C ALA A 224 19.17 9.54 -7.14
N ILE A 225 18.02 9.53 -6.45
CA ILE A 225 16.97 8.52 -6.61
C ILE A 225 15.58 9.15 -6.51
N GLU A 226 14.63 8.60 -7.27
CA GLU A 226 13.21 8.85 -7.11
C GLU A 226 12.48 7.53 -6.93
N ILE A 227 11.53 7.52 -6.00
CA ILE A 227 10.70 6.36 -5.66
C ILE A 227 9.26 6.84 -5.54
N LYS A 228 8.33 6.13 -6.17
CA LYS A 228 6.90 6.38 -6.12
C LYS A 228 6.11 5.09 -6.07
N ILE A 229 4.98 5.10 -5.39
CA ILE A 229 4.04 3.98 -5.32
C ILE A 229 2.82 4.35 -6.15
N GLN A 230 2.49 3.55 -7.16
CA GLN A 230 1.41 3.83 -8.11
C GLN A 230 0.62 2.57 -8.45
N ASN A 231 -0.62 2.77 -8.92
CA ASN A 231 -1.45 1.70 -9.46
C ASN A 231 -1.11 1.37 -10.92
#